data_AF-A0A383EXI2-F1
#
_entry.id   AF-A0A383EXI2-F1
#
_cell.length_a   1.000
_cell.length_b   1.000
_cell.length_c   1.000
_cell.angle_alpha   90.00
_cell.angle_beta   90.00
_cell.angle_gamma   90.00
#
_symmetry.space_group_name_H-M   'P 1'
#
loop_
_entity.id
_entity.type
_entity.pdbx_description
1 polymer ?
#
loop_
_entity_poly.entity_id
_entity_poly.type
_entity_poly.pdbx_seq_one_letter_code
_entity_poly.pdbx_strand_id
1 'polypeptide(L)'
;MVAFNLELPTEDKQGLLEMLDDEERMRAALVAVERELARLDAQEEIQARVQEELGERQREMLLREQLKQIQRELGDEDERDDVGELRERVEALKLNEEQLAEVERELRRLERTSPQSAEYQVIRTFLEWVTELPWNIRSEDKIDLALSQEILDDDHYGLEEVKDRVLEFLAVRKLQIDRFAEAAAEGAEAQAESDAQVEADKGGSDDEGDGVAAEGSNYAGDDGVNGES
;
A
#
# COMPACT_ATOMS: atom_id res chain seq x y z
N MET A 1 57.93 33.94 18.85
CA MET A 1 56.83 33.72 19.83
C MET A 1 55.46 33.54 19.18
N VAL A 2 55.25 33.81 17.88
CA VAL A 2 53.95 33.62 17.21
C VAL A 2 53.61 32.14 16.96
N ALA A 3 54.60 31.30 16.64
CA ALA A 3 54.41 29.86 16.36
C ALA A 3 53.88 29.02 17.54
N PHE A 4 54.04 29.49 18.79
CA PHE A 4 53.59 28.75 19.98
C PHE A 4 52.07 28.81 20.17
N ASN A 5 51.41 29.86 19.68
CA ASN A 5 49.96 30.04 19.79
C ASN A 5 49.16 29.37 18.67
N LEU A 6 49.84 28.75 17.69
CA LEU A 6 49.16 27.99 16.63
C LEU A 6 48.92 26.55 17.09
N GLU A 7 47.72 26.03 16.86
CA GLU A 7 47.38 24.62 17.10
C GLU A 7 47.93 23.71 16.00
N LEU A 8 49.25 23.71 15.84
CA LEU A 8 49.95 22.85 14.87
C LEU A 8 50.46 21.55 15.52
N PRO A 9 50.60 20.46 14.75
CA PRO A 9 51.35 19.28 15.14
C PRO A 9 52.77 19.66 15.60
N THR A 10 53.30 18.91 16.56
CA THR A 10 54.60 19.21 17.17
C THR A 10 55.74 19.22 16.14
N GLU A 11 55.66 18.38 15.11
CA GLU A 11 56.62 18.31 13.99
C GLU A 11 56.64 19.60 13.17
N ASP A 12 55.47 20.13 12.81
CA ASP A 12 55.35 21.38 12.02
C ASP A 12 55.84 22.61 12.80
N LYS A 13 55.59 22.64 14.12
CA LYS A 13 56.12 23.69 15.01
C LYS A 13 57.63 23.68 15.06
N GLN A 14 58.23 22.50 15.08
CA GLN A 14 59.67 22.34 15.13
C GLN A 14 60.32 22.71 13.79
N GLY A 15 59.72 22.32 12.67
CA GLY A 15 60.17 22.75 11.34
C GLY A 15 60.16 24.27 11.15
N LEU A 16 59.16 24.97 11.69
CA LEU A 16 59.11 26.44 11.71
C LEU A 16 60.21 27.09 12.57
N LEU A 17 60.66 26.42 13.64
CA LEU A 17 61.72 26.92 14.52
C LEU A 17 63.12 26.66 13.97
N GLU A 18 63.28 25.64 13.14
CA GLU A 18 64.53 25.26 12.50
C GLU A 18 64.84 26.10 11.23
N MET A 19 63.86 26.83 10.69
CA MET A 19 64.07 27.80 9.60
C MET A 19 64.89 29.00 10.09
N LEU A 20 66.07 29.17 9.50
CA LEU A 20 67.02 30.25 9.79
C LEU A 20 66.68 31.56 9.04
N ASP A 21 66.04 31.46 7.87
CA ASP A 21 65.61 32.62 7.10
C ASP A 21 64.29 33.19 7.66
N ASP A 22 64.29 34.48 7.95
CA ASP A 22 63.16 35.18 8.56
C ASP A 22 61.96 35.27 7.61
N GLU A 23 62.21 35.41 6.30
CA GLU A 23 61.17 35.61 5.29
C GLU A 23 60.43 34.31 4.98
N GLU A 24 61.17 33.20 4.79
CA GLU A 24 60.59 31.87 4.60
C GLU A 24 59.76 31.43 5.81
N ARG A 25 60.27 31.69 7.03
CA ARG A 25 59.56 31.37 8.27
C ARG A 25 58.25 32.15 8.42
N MET A 26 58.21 33.43 8.03
CA MET A 26 56.98 34.20 8.02
C MET A 26 55.96 33.67 7.01
N ARG A 27 56.38 33.29 5.79
CA ARG A 27 55.48 32.72 4.79
C ARG A 27 54.90 31.38 5.25
N ALA A 28 55.73 30.50 5.80
CA ALA A 28 55.28 29.22 6.32
C ALA A 28 54.29 29.38 7.50
N ALA A 29 54.55 30.34 8.40
CA ALA A 29 53.63 30.65 9.49
C ALA A 29 52.30 31.23 8.99
N LEU A 30 52.32 32.06 7.94
CA LEU A 30 51.11 32.61 7.34
C LEU A 30 50.22 31.50 6.75
N VAL A 31 50.80 30.57 5.99
CA VAL A 31 50.08 29.42 5.42
C VAL A 31 49.48 28.54 6.52
N ALA A 32 50.22 28.34 7.61
CA ALA A 32 49.72 27.58 8.75
C ALA A 32 48.54 28.26 9.44
N VAL A 33 48.57 29.60 9.59
CA VAL A 33 47.45 30.39 10.13
C VAL A 33 46.24 30.32 9.21
N GLU A 34 46.42 30.46 7.90
CA GLU A 34 45.32 30.41 6.93
C GLU A 34 44.62 29.04 6.94
N ARG A 35 45.38 27.95 7.03
CA ARG A 35 44.83 26.59 7.14
C ARG A 35 44.02 26.42 8.42
N GLU A 36 44.49 27.00 9.51
CA GLU A 36 43.82 26.92 10.81
C GLU A 36 42.54 27.76 10.85
N LEU A 37 42.56 28.93 10.21
CA LEU A 37 41.37 29.75 10.01
C LEU A 37 40.29 28.98 9.23
N ALA A 38 40.67 28.34 8.13
CA ALA A 38 39.75 27.53 7.34
C ALA A 38 39.17 26.34 8.13
N ARG A 39 39.95 25.75 9.05
CA ARG A 39 39.47 24.68 9.94
C ARG A 39 38.43 25.20 10.92
N LEU A 40 38.67 26.36 11.53
CA LEU A 40 37.76 26.98 12.49
C LEU A 40 36.45 27.41 11.80
N ASP A 41 36.54 28.04 10.63
CA ASP A 41 35.36 28.44 9.85
C ASP A 41 34.48 27.23 9.51
N ALA A 42 35.08 26.11 9.09
CA ALA A 42 34.35 24.88 8.82
C ALA A 42 33.69 24.29 10.08
N GLN A 43 34.34 24.37 11.25
CA GLN A 43 33.76 23.92 12.51
C GLN A 43 32.58 24.79 12.96
N GLU A 44 32.68 26.11 12.82
CA GLU A 44 31.58 27.04 13.11
C GLU A 44 30.39 26.80 12.18
N GLU A 45 30.65 26.59 10.88
CA GLU A 45 29.59 26.28 9.91
C GLU A 45 28.86 24.97 10.24
N ILE A 46 29.62 23.92 10.61
CA ILE A 46 29.03 22.65 11.05
C ILE A 46 28.20 22.83 12.32
N GLN A 47 28.71 23.56 13.32
CA GLN A 47 27.94 23.84 14.54
C GLN A 47 26.66 24.62 14.27
N ALA A 48 26.72 25.63 13.40
CA ALA A 48 25.55 26.42 13.03
C ALA A 48 24.47 25.55 12.39
N ARG A 49 24.84 24.70 11.42
CA ARG A 49 23.90 23.77 10.75
C ARG A 49 23.29 22.78 11.74
N VAL A 50 24.10 22.19 12.62
CA VAL A 50 23.62 21.23 13.64
C VAL A 50 22.63 21.90 14.60
N GLN A 51 22.88 23.14 15.02
CA GLN A 51 21.97 23.87 15.91
C GLN A 51 20.66 24.26 15.21
N GLU A 52 20.73 24.60 13.92
CA GLU A 52 19.54 24.87 13.11
C GLU A 52 18.67 23.61 12.98
N GLU A 53 19.25 22.47 12.58
CA GLU A 53 18.53 21.18 12.47
C GLU A 53 17.97 20.70 13.81
N LEU A 54 18.74 20.82 14.90
CA LEU A 54 18.26 20.48 16.25
C LEU A 54 17.11 21.38 16.68
N GLY A 55 17.21 22.68 16.38
CA GLY A 55 16.17 23.67 16.67
C GLY A 55 14.87 23.37 15.93
N GLU A 56 14.95 23.02 14.64
CA GLU A 56 13.78 22.63 13.84
C GLU A 56 13.14 21.34 14.37
N ARG A 57 13.94 20.30 14.63
CA ARG A 57 13.45 19.02 15.11
C ARG A 57 12.82 19.11 16.50
N GLN A 58 13.41 19.88 17.41
CA GLN A 58 12.80 20.17 18.71
C GLN A 58 11.49 20.93 18.57
N ARG A 59 11.43 21.90 17.65
CA ARG A 59 10.21 22.68 17.38
C ARG A 59 9.11 21.78 16.81
N GLU A 60 9.43 20.91 15.87
CA GLU A 60 8.51 19.93 15.28
C GLU A 60 7.99 18.93 16.33
N MET A 61 8.89 18.40 17.17
CA MET A 61 8.52 17.49 18.26
C MET A 61 7.56 18.16 19.25
N LEU A 62 7.84 19.40 19.64
CA LEU A 62 7.00 20.17 20.55
C LEU A 62 5.64 20.48 19.93
N LEU A 63 5.59 20.83 18.64
CA LEU A 63 4.33 21.03 17.91
C LEU A 63 3.51 19.74 17.80
N ARG A 64 4.15 18.58 17.59
CA ARG A 64 3.46 17.28 17.61
C ARG A 64 2.89 16.95 18.99
N GLU A 65 3.65 17.19 20.05
CA GLU A 65 3.20 16.96 21.42
C GLU A 65 2.01 17.87 21.76
N GLN A 66 2.07 19.14 21.33
CA GLN A 66 0.97 20.09 21.47
C GLN A 66 -0.27 19.68 20.67
N LEU A 67 -0.10 19.24 19.41
CA LEU A 67 -1.21 18.70 18.63
C LEU A 67 -1.85 17.49 19.29
N LYS A 68 -1.05 16.59 19.88
CA LYS A 68 -1.54 15.41 20.60
C LYS A 68 -2.30 15.79 21.87
N GLN A 69 -1.80 16.76 22.62
CA GLN A 69 -2.50 17.32 23.79
C GLN A 69 -3.83 17.97 23.39
N ILE A 70 -3.84 18.78 22.33
CA ILE A 70 -5.05 19.43 21.81
C ILE A 70 -6.07 18.37 21.35
N GLN A 71 -5.65 17.34 20.61
CA GLN A 71 -6.52 16.24 20.16
C GLN A 71 -7.12 15.49 21.35
N ARG A 72 -6.33 15.25 22.41
CA ARG A 72 -6.81 14.61 23.63
C ARG A 72 -7.77 15.50 24.43
N GLU A 73 -7.56 16.81 24.47
CA GLU A 73 -8.52 17.76 25.06
C GLU A 73 -9.82 17.89 24.24
N LEU A 74 -9.74 17.73 22.91
CA LEU A 74 -10.91 17.72 22.03
C LEU A 74 -11.69 16.40 22.06
N GLY A 75 -11.06 15.28 22.42
CA GLY A 75 -11.67 13.94 22.40
C GLY A 75 -11.48 13.16 21.09
N ASP A 76 -10.67 13.68 20.16
CA ASP A 76 -10.47 13.12 18.80
C ASP A 76 -9.64 11.80 18.79
N GLU A 77 -9.05 11.35 19.91
CA GLU A 77 -8.28 10.09 19.97
C GLU A 77 -9.18 8.86 19.71
N ASP A 78 -10.44 8.86 20.15
CA ASP A 78 -11.37 7.75 19.92
C ASP A 78 -11.91 7.74 18.47
N GLU A 79 -12.05 8.92 17.84
CA GLU A 79 -12.69 9.07 16.53
C GLU A 79 -11.78 8.71 15.35
N ARG A 80 -10.45 8.73 15.53
CA ARG A 80 -9.50 8.24 14.51
C ARG A 80 -9.44 6.72 14.45
N ASP A 81 -9.67 6.04 15.57
CA ASP A 81 -9.74 4.57 15.60
C ASP A 81 -11.00 4.09 14.87
N ASP A 82 -12.13 4.77 15.04
CA ASP A 82 -13.39 4.51 14.34
C ASP A 82 -13.24 4.49 12.79
N VAL A 83 -12.48 5.44 12.23
CA VAL A 83 -12.24 5.50 10.77
C VAL A 83 -11.32 4.37 10.31
N GLY A 84 -10.36 3.97 11.15
CA GLY A 84 -9.50 2.82 10.90
C GLY A 84 -10.30 1.52 10.83
N GLU A 85 -11.19 1.29 11.80
CA GLU A 85 -12.08 0.12 11.80
C GLU A 85 -12.99 0.07 10.58
N LEU A 86 -13.55 1.21 10.17
CA LEU A 86 -14.39 1.30 8.97
C LEU A 86 -13.61 0.94 7.70
N ARG A 87 -12.34 1.36 7.59
CA ARG A 87 -11.48 0.97 6.46
C ARG A 87 -11.30 -0.55 6.41
N GLU A 88 -10.95 -1.17 7.53
CA GLU A 88 -10.75 -2.62 7.59
C GLU A 88 -12.03 -3.39 7.22
N ARG A 89 -13.19 -2.94 7.71
CA ARG A 89 -14.47 -3.55 7.36
C ARG A 89 -14.78 -3.40 5.88
N VAL A 90 -14.50 -2.25 5.27
CA VAL A 90 -14.69 -2.04 3.82
C VAL A 90 -13.77 -2.94 3.00
N GLU A 91 -12.51 -3.11 3.39
CA GLU A 91 -11.55 -3.99 2.71
C GLU A 91 -11.94 -5.48 2.81
N ALA A 92 -12.60 -5.87 3.91
CA ALA A 92 -13.12 -7.23 4.09
C ALA A 92 -14.33 -7.55 3.18
N LEU A 93 -15.00 -6.53 2.63
CA LEU A 93 -16.15 -6.72 1.74
C LEU A 93 -15.72 -7.10 0.32
N LYS A 94 -16.38 -8.09 -0.25
CA LYS A 94 -16.21 -8.48 -1.65
C LYS A 94 -17.09 -7.63 -2.56
N LEU A 95 -16.75 -6.35 -2.72
CA LEU A 95 -17.49 -5.43 -3.59
C LEU A 95 -17.02 -5.54 -5.05
N ASN A 96 -17.91 -5.23 -6.00
CA ASN A 96 -17.53 -5.02 -7.39
C ASN A 96 -16.71 -3.71 -7.52
N GLU A 97 -15.91 -3.58 -8.58
CA GLU A 97 -15.01 -2.42 -8.77
C GLU A 97 -15.74 -1.06 -8.71
N GLU A 98 -16.92 -0.95 -9.33
CA GLU A 98 -17.73 0.27 -9.32
C GLU A 98 -18.22 0.63 -7.91
N GLN A 99 -18.60 -0.39 -7.12
CA GLN A 99 -19.09 -0.21 -5.76
C GLN A 99 -17.94 0.18 -4.81
N LEU A 100 -16.79 -0.47 -4.95
CA LEU A 100 -15.61 -0.19 -4.14
C LEU A 100 -15.08 1.23 -4.40
N ALA A 101 -15.06 1.68 -5.65
CA ALA A 101 -14.63 3.03 -6.00
C ALA A 101 -15.49 4.12 -5.32
N GLU A 102 -16.81 3.91 -5.26
CA GLU A 102 -17.72 4.85 -4.61
C GLU A 102 -17.54 4.86 -3.08
N VAL A 103 -17.43 3.69 -2.47
CA VAL A 103 -17.20 3.56 -1.02
C VAL A 103 -15.87 4.17 -0.61
N GLU A 104 -14.81 3.95 -1.39
CA GLU A 104 -13.49 4.54 -1.14
C GLU A 104 -13.50 6.07 -1.34
N ARG A 105 -14.32 6.59 -2.26
CA ARG A 105 -14.51 8.04 -2.43
C ARG A 105 -15.13 8.65 -1.18
N GLU A 106 -16.17 8.04 -0.63
CA GLU A 106 -16.82 8.52 0.59
C GLU A 106 -15.93 8.32 1.83
N LEU A 107 -15.15 7.24 1.91
CA LEU A 107 -14.17 7.04 2.98
C LEU A 107 -13.09 8.14 2.99
N ARG A 108 -12.52 8.46 1.83
CA ARG A 108 -11.58 9.59 1.69
C ARG A 108 -12.22 10.94 2.05
N ARG A 109 -13.53 11.09 1.80
CA ARG A 109 -14.27 12.29 2.20
C ARG A 109 -14.45 12.36 3.72
N LEU A 110 -14.72 11.23 4.37
CA LEU A 110 -14.83 11.14 5.84
C LEU A 110 -13.53 11.56 6.51
N GLU A 111 -12.38 11.05 6.05
CA GLU A 111 -11.05 11.38 6.61
C GLU A 111 -10.69 12.87 6.56
N ARG A 112 -11.22 13.59 5.56
CA ARG A 112 -10.94 15.02 5.34
C ARG A 112 -11.95 15.92 6.04
N THR A 113 -13.09 15.38 6.43
CA THR A 113 -14.16 16.14 7.11
C THR A 113 -13.85 16.20 8.60
N SER A 114 -14.00 17.39 9.21
CA SER A 114 -13.87 17.52 10.66
C SER A 114 -14.98 16.72 11.37
N PRO A 115 -14.67 15.95 12.43
CA PRO A 115 -15.67 15.17 13.17
C PRO A 115 -16.83 15.99 13.74
N GLN A 116 -16.59 17.27 14.05
CA GLN A 116 -17.60 18.20 14.55
C GLN A 116 -18.59 18.65 13.47
N SER A 117 -18.36 18.29 12.21
CA SER A 117 -19.26 18.63 11.10
C SER A 117 -20.46 17.71 11.05
N ALA A 118 -21.64 18.27 10.77
CA ALA A 118 -22.85 17.48 10.52
C ALA A 118 -22.69 16.53 9.31
N GLU A 119 -21.80 16.85 8.36
CA GLU A 119 -21.50 15.96 7.22
C GLU A 119 -20.75 14.69 7.64
N TYR A 120 -19.91 14.75 8.68
CA TYR A 120 -19.14 13.61 9.16
C TYR A 120 -20.04 12.48 9.63
N GLN A 121 -21.04 12.81 10.47
CA GLN A 121 -22.00 11.82 10.97
C GLN A 121 -22.81 11.17 9.84
N VAL A 122 -23.17 11.93 8.80
CA VAL A 122 -23.94 11.41 7.67
C VAL A 122 -23.12 10.41 6.87
N ILE A 123 -21.86 10.76 6.53
CA ILE A 123 -20.97 9.89 5.78
C ILE A 123 -20.63 8.63 6.60
N ARG A 124 -20.36 8.79 7.90
CA ARG A 124 -20.12 7.68 8.82
C ARG A 124 -21.29 6.70 8.83
N THR A 125 -22.50 7.19 9.04
CA THR A 125 -23.72 6.35 9.10
C THR A 125 -23.94 5.60 7.78
N PHE A 126 -23.68 6.27 6.64
CA PHE A 126 -23.74 5.62 5.33
C PHE A 126 -22.72 4.47 5.20
N LEU A 127 -21.46 4.71 5.56
CA LEU A 127 -20.41 3.69 5.50
C LEU A 127 -20.71 2.52 6.44
N GLU A 128 -21.23 2.79 7.65
CA GLU A 128 -21.68 1.76 8.58
C GLU A 128 -22.76 0.87 7.94
N TRP A 129 -23.80 1.46 7.35
CA TRP A 129 -24.85 0.69 6.66
C TRP A 129 -24.29 -0.15 5.51
N VAL A 130 -23.39 0.41 4.71
CA VAL A 130 -22.75 -0.35 3.62
C VAL A 130 -21.98 -1.54 4.18
N THR A 131 -21.25 -1.38 5.29
CA THR A 131 -20.47 -2.47 5.89
C THR A 131 -21.30 -3.56 6.56
N GLU A 132 -22.48 -3.23 7.06
CA GLU A 132 -23.35 -4.19 7.75
C GLU A 132 -24.18 -5.05 6.78
N LEU A 133 -24.35 -4.61 5.54
CA LEU A 133 -25.12 -5.34 4.55
C LEU A 133 -24.43 -6.67 4.16
N PRO A 134 -25.19 -7.78 4.06
CA PRO A 134 -24.65 -9.10 3.72
C PRO A 134 -24.35 -9.19 2.21
N TRP A 135 -23.29 -8.52 1.75
CA TRP A 135 -22.86 -8.55 0.36
C TRP A 135 -22.48 -9.97 -0.06
N ASN A 136 -23.04 -10.42 -1.18
CA ASN A 136 -22.79 -11.75 -1.76
C ASN A 136 -23.11 -12.94 -0.85
N ILE A 137 -23.80 -12.72 0.27
CA ILE A 137 -24.32 -13.78 1.12
C ILE A 137 -25.77 -13.99 0.72
N ARG A 138 -26.06 -15.17 0.16
CA ARG A 138 -27.41 -15.60 -0.19
C ARG A 138 -27.70 -16.93 0.49
N SER A 139 -28.92 -17.09 0.99
CA SER A 139 -29.42 -18.38 1.45
C SER A 139 -29.68 -19.30 0.27
N GLU A 140 -29.54 -20.61 0.50
CA GLU A 140 -29.93 -21.62 -0.47
C GLU A 140 -31.47 -21.70 -0.53
N ASP A 141 -32.07 -21.28 -1.64
CA ASP A 141 -33.52 -21.37 -1.87
C ASP A 141 -33.91 -22.85 -2.09
N LYS A 142 -34.63 -23.46 -1.14
CA LYS A 142 -35.22 -24.81 -1.29
C LYS A 142 -36.72 -24.71 -1.46
N ILE A 143 -37.20 -24.96 -2.68
CA ILE A 143 -38.64 -24.91 -3.01
C ILE A 143 -39.17 -26.34 -3.19
N ASP A 144 -39.87 -26.84 -2.17
CA ASP A 144 -40.65 -28.08 -2.24
C ASP A 144 -42.14 -27.76 -2.17
N LEU A 145 -42.87 -28.06 -3.24
CA LEU A 145 -44.30 -27.78 -3.36
C LEU A 145 -45.14 -28.63 -2.40
N ALA A 146 -44.75 -29.88 -2.15
CA ALA A 146 -45.51 -30.76 -1.26
C ALA A 146 -45.41 -30.29 0.19
N LEU A 147 -44.18 -29.97 0.63
CA LEU A 147 -43.93 -29.40 1.95
C LEU A 147 -44.60 -28.02 2.10
N SER A 148 -44.55 -27.21 1.05
CA SER A 148 -45.18 -25.88 1.07
C SER A 148 -46.70 -25.98 1.24
N GLN A 149 -47.35 -26.95 0.60
CA GLN A 149 -48.79 -27.18 0.75
C GLN A 149 -49.14 -27.61 2.19
N GLU A 150 -48.38 -28.56 2.76
CA GLU A 150 -48.58 -29.03 4.13
C GLU A 150 -48.45 -27.87 5.14
N ILE A 151 -47.38 -27.07 5.05
CA ILE A 151 -47.17 -25.90 5.92
C ILE A 151 -48.30 -24.88 5.76
N LEU A 152 -48.74 -24.60 4.53
CA LEU A 152 -49.83 -23.65 4.28
C LEU A 152 -51.16 -24.14 4.87
N ASP A 153 -51.43 -25.45 4.82
CA ASP A 153 -52.64 -26.07 5.37
C ASP A 153 -52.62 -26.12 6.90
N ASP A 154 -51.46 -26.34 7.51
CA ASP A 154 -51.28 -26.35 8.97
C ASP A 154 -51.34 -24.95 9.59
N ASP A 155 -50.65 -23.97 8.99
CA ASP A 155 -50.56 -22.61 9.55
C ASP A 155 -51.82 -21.77 9.28
N HIS A 156 -52.60 -22.11 8.24
CA HIS A 156 -53.75 -21.31 7.81
C HIS A 156 -54.97 -22.18 7.48
N TYR A 157 -56.08 -21.97 8.20
CA TYR A 157 -57.34 -22.65 7.90
C TYR A 157 -58.12 -21.94 6.77
N GLY A 158 -58.50 -22.69 5.73
CA GLY A 158 -59.23 -22.17 4.56
C GLY A 158 -58.32 -21.52 3.50
N LEU A 159 -58.81 -20.45 2.85
CA LEU A 159 -58.07 -19.68 1.83
C LEU A 159 -57.58 -20.49 0.62
N GLU A 160 -58.37 -21.47 0.16
CA GLU A 160 -58.00 -22.37 -0.96
C GLU A 160 -57.52 -21.60 -2.20
N GLU A 161 -58.28 -20.61 -2.67
CA GLU A 161 -57.89 -19.80 -3.85
C GLU A 161 -56.58 -19.02 -3.67
N VAL A 162 -56.23 -18.63 -2.44
CA VAL A 162 -54.99 -17.89 -2.16
C VAL A 162 -53.81 -18.86 -2.05
N LYS A 163 -54.00 -20.01 -1.41
CA LYS A 163 -52.98 -21.06 -1.30
C LYS A 163 -52.61 -21.60 -2.67
N ASP A 164 -53.60 -21.88 -3.52
CA ASP A 164 -53.37 -22.32 -4.89
C ASP A 164 -52.52 -21.30 -5.67
N ARG A 165 -52.80 -20.00 -5.51
CA ARG A 165 -52.00 -18.94 -6.16
C ARG A 165 -50.57 -18.85 -5.64
N VAL A 166 -50.37 -19.05 -4.34
CA VAL A 166 -49.02 -19.09 -3.74
C VAL A 166 -48.25 -20.31 -4.26
N LEU A 167 -48.89 -21.47 -4.33
CA LEU A 167 -48.30 -22.69 -4.89
C LEU A 167 -47.98 -22.54 -6.38
N GLU A 168 -48.86 -21.92 -7.17
CA GLU A 168 -48.60 -21.58 -8.58
C GLU A 168 -47.36 -20.68 -8.71
N PHE A 169 -47.26 -19.64 -7.88
CA PHE A 169 -46.10 -18.73 -7.88
C PHE A 169 -44.80 -19.48 -7.52
N LEU A 170 -44.83 -20.33 -6.49
CA LEU A 170 -43.70 -21.16 -6.11
C LEU A 170 -43.31 -22.16 -7.22
N ALA A 171 -44.30 -22.72 -7.92
CA ALA A 171 -44.06 -23.64 -9.04
C ALA A 171 -43.38 -22.92 -10.22
N VAL A 172 -43.81 -21.71 -10.56
CA VAL A 172 -43.15 -20.88 -11.58
C VAL A 172 -41.73 -20.51 -11.16
N ARG A 173 -41.53 -20.12 -9.90
CA ARG A 173 -40.20 -19.78 -9.37
C ARG A 173 -39.27 -21.00 -9.38
N LYS A 174 -39.77 -22.18 -9.02
CA LYS A 174 -39.03 -23.44 -9.11
C LYS A 174 -38.59 -23.73 -10.55
N LEU A 175 -39.51 -23.63 -11.51
CA LEU A 175 -39.19 -23.83 -12.94
C LEU A 175 -38.15 -22.82 -13.47
N GLN A 176 -38.18 -21.58 -12.99
CA GLN A 176 -37.16 -20.59 -13.33
C GLN A 176 -35.80 -20.99 -12.77
N ILE A 177 -35.73 -21.37 -11.48
CA ILE A 177 -34.49 -21.82 -10.83
C ILE A 177 -33.91 -23.04 -11.56
N ASP A 178 -34.75 -24.04 -11.85
CA ASP A 178 -34.33 -25.25 -12.57
C ASP A 178 -33.78 -24.90 -13.97
N ARG A 179 -34.45 -24.01 -14.71
CA ARG A 179 -33.97 -23.53 -16.02
C ARG A 179 -32.64 -22.76 -15.91
N PHE A 180 -32.48 -21.93 -14.88
CA PHE A 180 -31.22 -21.22 -14.65
C PHE A 180 -30.10 -22.20 -14.26
N ALA A 181 -30.41 -23.28 -13.54
CA ALA A 181 -29.46 -24.33 -13.21
C ALA A 181 -29.04 -25.12 -14.45
N GLU A 182 -29.98 -25.48 -15.33
CA GLU A 182 -29.69 -26.14 -16.61
C GLU A 182 -28.83 -25.24 -17.53
N ALA A 183 -29.19 -23.97 -17.68
CA ALA A 183 -28.42 -23.02 -18.50
C ALA A 183 -27.01 -22.76 -17.94
N ALA A 184 -26.84 -22.77 -16.61
CA ALA A 184 -25.53 -22.67 -15.97
C ALA A 184 -24.68 -23.93 -16.20
N ALA A 185 -25.29 -25.12 -16.24
CA ALA A 185 -24.61 -26.37 -16.56
C ALA A 185 -24.14 -26.39 -18.03
N GLU A 186 -25.01 -26.02 -18.97
CA GLU A 186 -24.66 -25.93 -20.41
C GLU A 186 -23.57 -24.87 -20.66
N GLY A 187 -23.61 -23.73 -19.96
CA GLY A 187 -22.58 -22.69 -20.06
C GLY A 187 -21.21 -23.14 -19.52
N ALA A 188 -21.19 -23.93 -18.44
CA ALA A 188 -19.97 -24.48 -17.88
C ALA A 188 -19.36 -25.57 -18.77
N GLU A 189 -20.19 -26.40 -19.42
CA GLU A 189 -19.74 -27.39 -20.41
C GLU A 189 -19.16 -26.70 -21.66
N ALA A 190 -19.80 -25.63 -22.16
CA ALA A 190 -19.29 -24.85 -23.29
C ALA A 190 -17.97 -24.10 -22.97
N GLN A 191 -17.81 -23.60 -21.74
CA GLN A 191 -16.55 -23.00 -21.29
C GLN A 191 -15.43 -24.03 -21.16
N ALA A 192 -15.73 -25.21 -20.59
CA ALA A 192 -14.78 -26.32 -20.48
C ALA A 192 -14.35 -26.85 -21.87
N GLU A 193 -15.26 -26.91 -22.85
CA GLU A 193 -14.93 -27.25 -24.24
C GLU A 193 -14.08 -26.16 -24.90
N SER A 194 -14.36 -24.87 -24.65
CA SER A 194 -13.55 -23.77 -25.20
C SER A 194 -12.14 -23.72 -24.59
N ASP A 195 -12.01 -23.97 -23.28
CA ASP A 195 -10.71 -24.00 -22.59
C ASP A 195 -9.88 -25.22 -23.01
N ALA A 196 -10.53 -26.37 -23.24
CA ALA A 196 -9.88 -27.56 -23.80
C ALA A 196 -9.44 -27.36 -25.27
N GLN A 197 -10.20 -26.60 -26.07
CA GLN A 197 -9.83 -26.26 -27.45
C GLN A 197 -8.63 -25.30 -27.48
N VAL A 198 -8.53 -24.36 -26.54
CA VAL A 198 -7.40 -23.42 -26.41
C VAL A 198 -6.13 -24.12 -25.91
N GLU A 199 -6.24 -25.13 -25.04
CA GLU A 199 -5.08 -25.98 -24.68
C GLU A 199 -4.62 -26.88 -25.83
N ALA A 200 -5.54 -27.41 -26.64
CA ALA A 200 -5.20 -28.23 -27.81
C ALA A 200 -4.49 -27.43 -28.92
N ASP A 201 -4.85 -26.15 -29.11
CA ASP A 201 -4.24 -25.26 -30.10
C ASP A 201 -2.81 -24.82 -29.70
N LYS A 202 -2.53 -24.72 -28.39
CA LYS A 202 -1.17 -24.46 -27.89
C LYS A 202 -0.22 -25.67 -27.96
N GLY A 203 -0.74 -26.89 -28.11
CA GLY A 203 0.07 -28.10 -28.26
C GLY A 203 0.59 -28.36 -29.68
N GLY A 204 0.19 -27.55 -30.66
CA GLY A 204 0.49 -27.75 -32.09
C GLY A 204 1.59 -26.87 -32.69
N SER A 205 2.20 -25.95 -31.93
CA SER A 205 3.11 -24.93 -32.50
C SER A 205 4.59 -25.06 -32.16
N ASP A 206 5.03 -26.17 -31.55
CA ASP A 206 6.44 -26.35 -31.11
C ASP A 206 7.23 -27.39 -31.93
N ASP A 207 7.02 -27.47 -33.25
CA ASP A 207 7.93 -28.21 -34.14
C ASP A 207 8.14 -27.47 -35.47
N GLU A 208 8.91 -26.38 -35.45
CA GLU A 208 9.75 -25.94 -36.58
C GLU A 208 10.70 -24.83 -36.11
N GLY A 209 11.88 -25.25 -35.65
CA GLY A 209 12.92 -24.37 -35.10
C GLY A 209 14.32 -24.82 -35.51
N ASP A 210 14.58 -24.72 -36.80
CA ASP A 210 15.86 -24.39 -37.46
C ASP A 210 17.06 -25.32 -37.24
N GLY A 211 17.37 -26.09 -38.29
CA GLY A 211 18.64 -26.79 -38.45
C GLY A 211 19.20 -26.55 -39.85
N VAL A 212 20.14 -25.61 -40.00
CA VAL A 212 21.14 -25.63 -41.07
C VAL A 212 22.47 -25.06 -40.56
N ALA A 213 23.49 -25.92 -40.62
CA ALA A 213 24.89 -25.65 -40.32
C ALA A 213 25.64 -24.97 -41.49
N ALA A 214 26.71 -24.22 -41.19
CA ALA A 214 27.98 -24.28 -41.93
C ALA A 214 29.12 -23.48 -41.25
N GLU A 215 30.11 -24.23 -40.78
CA GLU A 215 31.58 -24.05 -40.92
C GLU A 215 32.25 -22.68 -40.67
N GLY A 216 33.06 -22.66 -39.60
CA GLY A 216 34.52 -22.65 -39.78
C GLY A 216 35.23 -21.28 -39.85
N SER A 217 35.78 -20.82 -38.72
CA SER A 217 37.05 -20.11 -38.71
C SER A 217 37.71 -20.19 -37.34
N ASN A 218 39.02 -20.39 -37.37
CA ASN A 218 39.91 -20.85 -36.31
C ASN A 218 40.91 -19.72 -35.99
N TYR A 219 41.05 -19.31 -34.72
CA TYR A 219 42.27 -18.71 -34.10
C TYR A 219 41.90 -18.35 -32.63
N ALA A 220 42.33 -19.07 -31.60
CA ALA A 220 43.65 -19.14 -30.97
C ALA A 220 43.94 -18.02 -29.95
N GLY A 221 44.19 -18.45 -28.69
CA GLY A 221 44.85 -17.71 -27.60
C GLY A 221 43.91 -16.88 -26.72
N ASP A 222 44.10 -16.71 -25.42
CA ASP A 222 45.15 -17.14 -24.49
C ASP A 222 44.73 -16.60 -23.11
N ASP A 223 44.92 -17.40 -22.06
CA ASP A 223 45.20 -17.07 -20.66
C ASP A 223 44.35 -16.13 -19.75
N GLY A 224 44.23 -16.61 -18.49
CA GLY A 224 44.10 -15.81 -17.26
C GLY A 224 42.70 -15.80 -16.63
N VAL A 225 42.30 -16.64 -15.67
CA VAL A 225 42.77 -16.84 -14.28
C VAL A 225 42.73 -15.59 -13.39
N ASN A 226 41.92 -15.72 -12.31
CA ASN A 226 41.80 -14.91 -11.08
C ASN A 226 41.02 -13.59 -11.19
N GLY A 227 40.15 -13.20 -10.26
CA GLY A 227 40.05 -13.55 -8.84
C GLY A 227 40.15 -12.25 -8.02
N GLU A 228 39.15 -12.00 -7.17
CA GLU A 228 39.11 -11.03 -6.05
C GLU A 228 39.30 -9.52 -6.36
N SER A 229 38.21 -8.75 -6.29
CA SER A 229 37.86 -7.86 -5.16
C SER A 229 36.58 -7.08 -5.49
#